data_AF-A0A0S2KA47-F1
#
_entry.id   AF-A0A0S2KA47-F1
#
_cell.length_a   1.000
_cell.length_b   1.000
_cell.length_c   1.000
_cell.angle_alpha   90.00
_cell.angle_beta   90.00
_cell.angle_gamma   90.00
#
_symmetry.space_group_name_H-M   'P 1'
#
loop_
_entity.id
_entity.type
_entity.pdbx_description
1 polymer ?
#
loop_
_entity_poly.entity_id
_entity_poly.type
_entity_poly.pdbx_seq_one_letter_code
_entity_poly.pdbx_strand_id
1 'polypeptide(L)'
;MTPEEEQQYGTELHDVKRARTRLMVCFLTFPLYVLAVTRLLDNGQDITWLMLAYMAIYAVFGIGMAVTRCPRCNQQFYVKHYFLNPFRRRCSHCELSFVKDPGVPQ
;
A
#
# COMPACT_ATOMS: atom_id res chain seq x y z
N MET A 1 8.69 -18.05 0.06
CA MET A 1 7.51 -18.54 -0.68
C MET A 1 7.86 -19.87 -1.34
N THR A 2 7.17 -20.94 -0.96
CA THR A 2 7.29 -22.25 -1.63
C THR A 2 6.54 -22.23 -2.97
N PRO A 3 6.90 -23.08 -3.95
CA PRO A 3 6.23 -23.12 -5.26
C PRO A 3 4.74 -23.48 -5.17
N GLU A 4 4.34 -24.27 -4.17
CA GLU A 4 2.93 -24.64 -3.91
C GLU A 4 2.11 -23.44 -3.41
N GLU A 5 2.67 -22.62 -2.51
CA GLU A 5 2.03 -21.40 -2.03
C GLU A 5 1.89 -20.33 -3.12
N GLU A 6 2.83 -20.27 -4.06
CA GLU A 6 2.76 -19.36 -5.21
C GLU A 6 1.58 -19.71 -6.12
N GLN A 7 1.37 -21.00 -6.41
CA GLN A 7 0.22 -21.46 -7.22
C GLN A 7 -1.11 -21.26 -6.50
N GLN A 8 -1.17 -21.48 -5.19
CA GLN A 8 -2.42 -21.43 -4.43
C GLN A 8 -2.86 -20.00 -4.07
N TYR A 9 -1.91 -19.08 -3.85
CA TYR A 9 -2.21 -17.73 -3.33
C TYR A 9 -1.74 -16.58 -4.24
N GLY A 10 -1.13 -16.87 -5.40
CA GLY A 10 -0.50 -15.86 -6.26
C GLY A 10 -1.37 -14.64 -6.58
N THR A 11 -2.67 -14.85 -6.83
CA THR A 11 -3.62 -13.77 -7.12
C THR A 11 -3.85 -12.83 -5.92
N GLU A 12 -4.01 -13.41 -4.73
CA GLU A 12 -4.25 -12.64 -3.49
C GLU A 12 -2.99 -11.86 -3.06
N LEU A 13 -1.80 -12.46 -3.21
CA LEU A 13 -0.54 -11.75 -2.95
C LEU A 13 -0.28 -10.66 -4.01
N HIS A 14 -0.77 -10.82 -5.23
CA HIS A 14 -0.69 -9.79 -6.25
C HIS A 14 -1.52 -8.55 -5.85
N ASP A 15 -2.68 -8.73 -5.24
CA ASP A 15 -3.49 -7.61 -4.72
C ASP A 15 -2.81 -6.91 -3.54
N VAL A 16 -2.14 -7.65 -2.65
CA VAL A 16 -1.29 -7.08 -1.59
C VAL A 16 -0.17 -6.21 -2.18
N LYS A 17 0.48 -6.69 -3.24
CA LYS A 17 1.52 -5.94 -3.96
C LYS A 17 0.94 -4.71 -4.65
N ARG A 18 -0.24 -4.82 -5.26
CA ARG A 18 -0.94 -3.73 -5.94
C ARG A 18 -1.34 -2.62 -4.97
N ALA A 19 -1.88 -2.98 -3.80
CA ALA A 19 -2.20 -2.02 -2.74
C ALA A 19 -0.96 -1.24 -2.28
N ARG A 20 0.18 -1.94 -2.15
CA ARG A 20 1.47 -1.31 -1.83
C ARG A 20 1.96 -0.37 -2.93
N THR A 21 1.93 -0.79 -4.19
CA THR A 21 2.32 0.06 -5.31
C THR A 21 1.45 1.32 -5.39
N ARG A 22 0.14 1.21 -5.15
CA ARG A 22 -0.76 2.37 -5.10
C ARG A 22 -0.36 3.38 -4.03
N LEU A 23 0.06 2.91 -2.85
CA LEU A 23 0.48 3.80 -1.77
C LEU A 23 1.87 4.41 -2.02
N MET A 24 2.80 3.66 -2.64
CA MET A 24 4.04 4.24 -3.16
C MET A 24 3.78 5.32 -4.22
N VAL A 25 2.84 5.07 -5.13
CA VAL A 25 2.41 6.07 -6.11
C VAL A 25 1.81 7.28 -5.41
N CYS A 26 1.00 7.11 -4.36
CA CYS A 26 0.48 8.24 -3.57
C CYS A 26 1.60 9.07 -2.91
N PHE A 27 2.63 8.42 -2.36
CA PHE A 27 3.80 9.12 -1.84
C PHE A 27 4.57 9.86 -2.94
N LEU A 28 4.66 9.28 -4.14
CA LEU A 28 5.31 9.91 -5.29
C LEU A 28 4.47 11.04 -5.89
N THR A 29 3.13 10.98 -5.81
CA THR A 29 2.25 12.06 -6.26
C THR A 29 2.15 13.20 -5.26
N PHE A 30 2.51 13.00 -3.99
CA PHE A 30 2.59 14.07 -2.99
C PHE A 30 3.47 15.26 -3.41
N PRO A 31 4.72 15.10 -3.87
CA PRO A 31 5.52 16.24 -4.34
C PRO A 31 4.91 16.94 -5.57
N LEU A 32 4.27 16.19 -6.48
CA LEU A 32 3.53 16.78 -7.60
C LEU A 32 2.32 17.60 -7.11
N TYR A 33 1.60 17.09 -6.12
CA TYR A 33 0.49 17.79 -5.47
C TYR A 33 0.95 19.09 -4.81
N VAL A 34 2.03 19.04 -4.02
CA VAL A 34 2.60 20.22 -3.36
C VAL A 34 2.94 21.28 -4.40
N LEU A 35 3.58 20.89 -5.51
CA LEU A 35 3.98 21.79 -6.59
C LEU A 35 2.75 22.40 -7.30
N ALA A 36 1.70 21.61 -7.54
CA ALA A 36 0.45 22.09 -8.11
C ALA A 36 -0.25 23.10 -7.17
N VAL A 37 -0.29 22.81 -5.86
CA VAL A 37 -0.83 23.73 -4.85
C VAL A 37 -0.04 25.04 -4.83
N THR A 38 1.29 24.98 -4.85
CA THR A 38 2.11 26.21 -4.81
C THR A 38 1.80 27.09 -6.01
N ARG A 39 1.69 26.51 -7.21
CA ARG A 39 1.36 27.24 -8.44
C ARG A 39 -0.06 27.80 -8.45
N LEU A 40 -1.05 27.06 -7.93
CA LEU A 40 -2.43 27.54 -7.83
C LEU A 40 -2.56 28.68 -6.81
N LEU A 41 -1.84 28.57 -5.69
CA LEU A 41 -1.85 29.57 -4.64
C LEU A 41 -1.18 30.87 -5.11
N ASP A 42 -0.09 30.77 -5.88
CA ASP A 42 0.56 31.92 -6.54
C ASP A 42 -0.38 32.66 -7.49
N ASN A 43 -1.35 31.95 -8.10
CA ASN A 43 -2.37 32.52 -8.97
C ASN A 43 -3.61 33.06 -8.23
N GLY A 44 -3.62 33.02 -6.89
CA GLY A 44 -4.75 33.49 -6.07
C GLY A 44 -6.02 32.63 -6.19
N GLN A 45 -5.88 31.38 -6.66
CA GLN A 45 -6.99 30.47 -6.89
C GLN A 45 -7.37 29.71 -5.61
N ASP A 46 -8.65 29.38 -5.48
CA ASP A 46 -9.17 28.67 -4.32
C ASP A 46 -8.75 27.19 -4.34
N ILE A 47 -7.87 26.79 -3.40
CA ILE A 47 -7.27 25.45 -3.33
C ILE A 47 -8.07 24.46 -2.46
N THR A 48 -9.18 24.91 -1.86
CA THR A 48 -9.99 24.14 -0.91
C THR A 48 -10.46 22.80 -1.48
N TRP A 49 -10.97 22.80 -2.72
CA TRP A 49 -11.42 21.58 -3.39
C TRP A 49 -10.27 20.61 -3.66
N LEU A 50 -9.10 21.13 -4.04
CA LEU A 50 -7.92 20.32 -4.33
C LEU A 50 -7.39 19.62 -3.07
N MET A 51 -7.37 20.31 -1.92
CA MET A 51 -7.07 19.70 -0.62
C MET A 51 -8.04 18.58 -0.27
N LEU A 52 -9.34 18.82 -0.41
CA LEU A 52 -10.36 17.82 -0.09
C LEU A 52 -10.24 16.58 -0.98
N ALA A 53 -10.08 16.78 -2.29
CA ALA A 53 -9.87 15.68 -3.24
C ALA A 53 -8.62 14.87 -2.88
N TYR A 54 -7.52 15.55 -2.53
CA TYR A 54 -6.28 14.88 -2.16
C TYR A 54 -6.42 14.06 -0.87
N MET A 55 -7.07 14.60 0.16
CA MET A 55 -7.35 13.89 1.40
C MET A 55 -8.23 12.65 1.17
N ALA A 56 -9.28 12.77 0.34
CA ALA A 56 -10.16 11.65 0.01
C ALA A 56 -9.40 10.53 -0.72
N ILE A 57 -8.56 10.89 -1.70
CA ILE A 57 -7.68 9.97 -2.41
C ILE A 57 -6.77 9.24 -1.40
N TYR A 58 -6.09 9.97 -0.54
CA TYR A 58 -5.15 9.40 0.42
C TYR A 58 -5.85 8.45 1.41
N ALA A 59 -7.05 8.80 1.88
CA ALA A 59 -7.85 7.97 2.76
C ALA A 59 -8.26 6.65 2.08
N VAL A 60 -8.77 6.70 0.85
CA VAL A 60 -9.19 5.48 0.11
C VAL A 60 -8.01 4.54 -0.11
N PHE A 61 -6.85 5.06 -0.50
CA PHE A 61 -5.65 4.24 -0.72
C PHE A 61 -5.07 3.70 0.58
N GLY A 62 -5.05 4.50 1.65
CA GLY A 62 -4.61 4.06 2.98
C GLY A 62 -5.49 2.96 3.56
N ILE A 63 -6.82 3.12 3.49
CA ILE A 63 -7.79 2.12 3.95
C ILE A 63 -7.69 0.85 3.11
N GLY A 64 -7.60 0.98 1.78
CA GLY A 64 -7.45 -0.17 0.89
C GLY A 64 -6.25 -1.06 1.26
N MET A 65 -5.13 -0.45 1.66
CA MET A 65 -3.97 -1.18 2.17
C MET A 65 -4.22 -1.76 3.58
N ALA A 66 -4.78 -0.98 4.50
CA ALA A 66 -5.00 -1.41 5.88
C ALA A 66 -5.96 -2.61 5.97
N VAL A 67 -6.94 -2.66 5.06
CA VAL A 67 -7.94 -3.73 4.98
C VAL A 67 -7.42 -4.92 4.17
N THR A 68 -6.27 -4.83 3.50
CA THR A 68 -5.74 -5.98 2.75
C THR A 68 -5.38 -7.12 3.71
N ARG A 69 -6.06 -8.25 3.55
CA ARG A 69 -5.88 -9.44 4.39
C ARG A 69 -4.86 -10.39 3.77
N CYS A 70 -4.20 -11.15 4.62
CA CYS A 70 -3.32 -12.22 4.20
C CYS A 70 -4.16 -13.46 3.82
N PRO A 71 -3.95 -14.09 2.66
CA PRO A 71 -4.72 -15.27 2.25
C PRO A 71 -4.53 -16.50 3.16
N ARG A 72 -3.40 -16.59 3.87
CA ARG A 72 -3.06 -17.75 4.70
C ARG A 72 -3.66 -17.69 6.11
N CYS A 73 -3.66 -16.52 6.74
CA CYS A 73 -4.16 -16.35 8.10
C CYS A 73 -5.45 -15.51 8.19
N ASN A 74 -5.89 -14.95 7.07
CA ASN A 74 -7.03 -14.03 6.94
C ASN A 74 -6.97 -12.80 7.88
N GLN A 75 -5.79 -12.52 8.43
CA GLN A 75 -5.52 -11.36 9.27
C GLN A 75 -4.98 -10.19 8.44
N GLN A 76 -5.01 -8.99 9.00
CA GLN A 76 -4.47 -7.78 8.38
C GLN A 76 -2.98 -7.97 8.07
N PHE A 77 -2.59 -7.82 6.81
CA PHE A 77 -1.23 -8.16 6.37
C PHE A 77 -0.17 -7.23 6.99
N TYR A 78 -0.51 -5.94 7.14
CA TYR A 78 0.41 -4.87 7.53
C TYR A 78 0.25 -4.39 8.98
N VAL A 79 -0.81 -4.79 9.68
CA VAL A 79 -1.09 -4.36 11.06
C VAL A 79 -0.57 -5.42 12.02
N LYS A 80 0.15 -5.00 13.06
CA LYS A 80 0.42 -5.82 14.25
C LYS A 80 0.00 -5.05 15.49
N HIS A 81 -1.06 -5.49 16.17
CA HIS A 81 -1.71 -4.82 17.31
C HIS A 81 -2.19 -3.39 17.01
N TYR A 82 -1.29 -2.42 17.01
CA TYR A 82 -1.55 -0.99 16.75
C TYR A 82 -0.57 -0.39 15.73
N PHE A 83 0.43 -1.15 15.27
CA PHE A 83 1.46 -0.64 14.39
C PHE A 83 1.18 -1.06 12.94
N LEU A 84 0.81 -0.09 12.10
CA LEU A 84 0.70 -0.27 10.66
C LEU A 84 2.10 -0.07 10.06
N ASN A 85 2.71 -1.14 9.55
CA ASN A 85 4.00 -1.03 8.88
C ASN A 85 3.86 -1.35 7.38
N PRO A 86 3.58 -0.33 6.53
CA PRO A 86 3.36 -0.49 5.09
C PRO A 86 4.61 -0.93 4.31
N PHE A 87 5.80 -0.89 4.94
CA PHE A 87 7.06 -1.28 4.31
C PHE A 87 7.42 -2.75 4.50
N ARG A 88 6.72 -3.49 5.36
CA ARG A 88 6.99 -4.92 5.57
C ARG A 88 6.68 -5.73 4.31
N ARG A 89 7.61 -6.63 3.96
CA ARG A 89 7.49 -7.57 2.84
C ARG A 89 6.92 -8.94 3.24
N ARG A 90 6.64 -9.11 4.52
CA ARG A 90 6.17 -10.35 5.15
C ARG A 90 4.97 -10.03 6.03
N CYS A 91 4.01 -10.93 6.11
CA CYS A 91 2.85 -10.77 7.00
C CYS A 91 3.30 -10.64 8.45
N SER A 92 2.66 -9.77 9.22
CA SER A 92 2.92 -9.56 10.66
C SER A 92 2.59 -10.76 11.56
N HIS A 93 1.71 -11.66 11.08
CA HIS A 93 1.18 -12.80 11.83
C HIS A 93 1.75 -14.14 11.37
N CYS A 94 1.74 -14.41 10.06
CA CYS A 94 2.16 -15.71 9.51
C CYS A 94 3.50 -15.64 8.76
N GLU A 95 4.15 -14.47 8.73
CA GLU A 95 5.44 -14.22 8.08
C GLU A 95 5.51 -14.56 6.58
N LEU A 96 4.37 -14.82 5.94
CA LEU A 96 4.26 -15.12 4.52
C LEU A 96 4.86 -13.97 3.69
N SER A 97 5.90 -14.28 2.92
CA SER A 97 6.55 -13.35 2.00
C SER A 97 5.81 -13.33 0.66
N PHE A 98 5.45 -12.12 0.17
CA PHE A 98 4.99 -11.92 -1.22
C PHE A 98 6.14 -11.72 -2.22
N VAL A 99 7.37 -11.82 -1.72
CA VAL A 99 8.60 -11.76 -2.50
C VAL A 99 9.22 -13.14 -2.47
N LYS A 100 9.58 -13.67 -3.64
CA LYS A 100 10.38 -14.89 -3.76
C LYS A 100 11.72 -14.65 -3.06
N ASP A 101 11.95 -15.30 -1.93
CA ASP A 101 13.22 -15.21 -1.22
C ASP A 101 14.30 -15.86 -2.10
N PRO A 102 15.37 -15.15 -2.51
CA PRO A 102 16.38 -15.67 -3.44
C PRO A 102 17.37 -16.65 -2.80
N GLY A 103 17.05 -17.24 -1.64
CA GLY A 103 18.02 -17.93 -0.78
C GLY A 103 17.58 -19.24 -0.15
N VAL A 104 16.48 -19.86 -0.61
CA VAL A 104 16.11 -21.21 -0.18
C VAL A 104 16.55 -22.19 -1.27
N PRO A 105 17.64 -22.97 -1.08
CA PRO A 105 17.94 -24.09 -1.97
C PRO A 105 16.84 -25.14 -1.85
N GLN A 106 16.44 -25.67 -3.02
CA GLN A 106 15.44 -26.72 -3.20
C GLN A 106 15.92 -28.05 -2.62
#